data_AF-A0A5C6UQS5-F1
#
_entry.id   AF-A0A5C6UQS5-F1
#
_cell.length_a   1.000
_cell.length_b   1.000
_cell.length_c   1.000
_cell.angle_alpha   90.00
_cell.angle_beta   90.00
_cell.angle_gamma   90.00
#
_symmetry.space_group_name_H-M   'P 1'
#
loop_
_entity.id
_entity.type
_entity.pdbx_description
1 polymer ?
#
loop_
_entity_poly.entity_id
_entity_poly.type
_entity_poly.pdbx_seq_one_letter_code
_entity_poly.pdbx_strand_id
1 'polypeptide(L)'
;MRTMMWMCIAMLVSLAMVAGCESPSEEAPAESAESAAVEEAPAEEKAAPESALVVEAREVAALRAKIKANPGQVDALLAEAEMTQEQLEAKIFEITADPAARAAYVDASK
;
A
#
# COMPACT_ATOMS: atom_id res chain seq x y z
N MET A 1 -16.09 -33.87 8.70
CA MET A 1 -15.84 -32.83 9.72
C MET A 1 -15.38 -31.50 9.12
N ARG A 2 -14.57 -31.45 8.05
CA ARG A 2 -14.11 -30.21 7.42
C ARG A 2 -15.19 -29.34 6.75
N THR A 3 -16.30 -29.93 6.28
CA THR A 3 -17.37 -29.20 5.59
C THR A 3 -18.39 -28.53 6.53
N MET A 4 -18.48 -28.98 7.79
CA MET A 4 -19.39 -28.39 8.79
C MET A 4 -18.89 -27.05 9.34
N MET A 5 -17.57 -26.81 9.31
CA MET A 5 -16.96 -25.60 9.88
C MET A 5 -17.09 -24.37 8.98
N TRP A 6 -17.32 -24.57 7.67
CA TRP A 6 -17.50 -23.47 6.72
C TRP A 6 -18.91 -22.85 6.75
N MET A 7 -19.93 -23.60 7.16
CA MET A 7 -21.30 -23.08 7.26
C MET A 7 -21.50 -22.11 8.45
N CYS A 8 -20.72 -22.25 9.53
CA CYS A 8 -20.87 -21.38 10.70
C CYS A 8 -20.32 -19.96 10.49
N ILE A 9 -19.35 -19.78 9.58
CA ILE A 9 -18.70 -18.47 9.36
C ILE A 9 -19.57 -17.55 8.50
N ALA A 10 -20.36 -18.11 7.59
CA ALA A 10 -21.25 -17.35 6.72
C ALA A 10 -22.46 -16.72 7.46
N MET A 11 -22.80 -17.20 8.66
CA MET A 11 -23.98 -16.74 9.41
C MET A 11 -23.72 -15.52 10.31
N LEU A 12 -22.45 -15.13 10.53
CA LEU A 12 -22.07 -14.07 11.47
C LEU A 12 -21.95 -12.67 10.84
N VAL A 13 -22.01 -12.54 9.52
CA VAL A 13 -21.75 -11.26 8.82
C VAL A 13 -23.03 -10.45 8.53
N SER A 14 -24.22 -10.95 8.90
CA SER A 14 -25.49 -10.31 8.54
C SER A 14 -26.15 -9.45 9.64
N LEU A 15 -25.47 -9.13 10.75
CA LEU A 15 -26.06 -8.26 11.79
C LEU A 15 -25.32 -6.93 11.94
N ALA A 16 -26.09 -5.86 11.68
CA ALA A 16 -25.97 -4.53 12.25
C ALA A 16 -25.08 -3.50 11.52
N MET A 17 -25.47 -3.18 10.29
CA MET A 17 -25.55 -1.76 9.88
C MET A 17 -26.84 -1.14 10.47
N VAL A 18 -26.78 0.15 10.81
CA VAL A 18 -27.87 1.09 11.15
C VAL A 18 -28.18 1.32 12.65
N ALA A 19 -27.55 2.36 13.20
CA ALA A 19 -28.12 3.41 14.05
C ALA A 19 -27.09 4.55 14.03
N GLY A 20 -27.35 5.80 13.65
CA GLY A 20 -28.50 6.66 13.92
C GLY A 20 -27.93 7.95 14.53
N CYS A 21 -28.31 9.11 13.98
CA CYS A 21 -27.94 10.48 14.36
C CYS A 21 -27.76 10.75 15.86
N GLU A 22 -26.81 11.61 16.24
CA GLU A 22 -27.09 12.91 16.89
C GLU A 22 -25.80 13.74 17.09
N SER A 23 -25.79 14.98 16.57
CA SER A 23 -24.99 16.11 17.08
C SER A 23 -25.78 16.73 18.27
N PRO A 24 -25.26 17.62 19.17
CA PRO A 24 -24.24 18.67 18.96
C PRO A 24 -23.33 18.94 20.20
N SER A 25 -22.67 20.11 20.24
CA SER A 25 -21.91 20.76 21.35
C SER A 25 -20.42 20.89 21.01
N GLU A 26 -19.97 21.98 20.37
CA GLU A 26 -19.76 23.33 20.92
C GLU A 26 -18.64 23.35 21.98
N GLU A 27 -17.42 23.67 21.54
CA GLU A 27 -16.58 24.68 22.20
C GLU A 27 -15.54 25.20 21.19
N ALA A 28 -15.45 26.53 21.13
CA ALA A 28 -14.54 27.30 20.31
C ALA A 28 -13.09 27.20 20.85
N PRO A 29 -12.10 27.71 20.10
CA PRO A 29 -11.79 29.12 20.34
C PRO A 29 -11.66 29.94 19.05
N ALA A 30 -12.17 31.16 19.16
CA ALA A 30 -11.94 32.24 18.23
C ALA A 30 -10.56 32.87 18.49
N GLU A 31 -9.83 33.13 17.41
CA GLU A 31 -8.99 34.30 17.11
C GLU A 31 -8.01 33.88 16.00
N SER A 32 -7.64 34.67 15.01
CA SER A 32 -8.12 35.93 14.44
C SER A 32 -7.14 36.19 13.30
N ALA A 33 -7.65 36.64 12.15
CA ALA A 33 -6.88 37.27 11.05
C ALA A 33 -5.84 36.35 10.36
N GLU A 34 -5.46 36.49 9.09
CA GLU A 34 -5.55 37.60 8.15
C GLU A 34 -5.29 37.03 6.75
N SER A 35 -6.05 37.51 5.77
CA SER A 35 -5.69 37.76 4.36
C SER A 35 -4.99 36.69 3.51
N ALA A 36 -5.76 36.24 2.52
CA ALA A 36 -5.42 36.21 1.10
C ALA A 36 -3.96 36.47 0.69
N ALA A 37 -3.35 35.46 0.08
CA ALA A 37 -2.66 35.62 -1.21
C ALA A 37 -2.49 34.24 -1.85
N VAL A 38 -3.28 34.00 -2.90
CA VAL A 38 -2.89 33.07 -3.96
C VAL A 38 -1.64 33.66 -4.60
N GLU A 39 -0.50 33.03 -4.36
CA GLU A 39 0.68 33.17 -5.19
C GLU A 39 0.93 31.80 -5.83
N GLU A 40 0.31 31.57 -7.00
CA GLU A 40 0.80 30.59 -7.94
C GLU A 40 2.20 31.04 -8.39
N ALA A 41 3.22 30.55 -7.70
CA ALA A 41 4.58 30.53 -8.19
C ALA A 41 4.76 29.26 -9.04
N PRO A 42 5.34 29.36 -10.25
CA PRO A 42 5.30 28.31 -11.25
C PRO A 42 6.04 27.07 -10.78
N ALA A 43 5.45 25.92 -11.10
CA ALA A 43 5.98 24.58 -10.93
C ALA A 43 7.45 24.47 -11.37
N GLU A 44 8.37 24.58 -10.41
CA GLU A 44 9.59 23.78 -10.46
C GLU A 44 9.21 22.38 -9.97
N GLU A 45 8.82 21.54 -10.92
CA GLU A 45 8.81 20.08 -10.78
C GLU A 45 10.27 19.60 -10.61
N LYS A 46 10.89 19.96 -9.48
CA LYS A 46 11.95 19.13 -8.92
C LYS A 46 11.24 17.84 -8.54
N ALA A 47 11.42 16.80 -9.35
CA ALA A 47 11.06 15.44 -8.99
C ALA A 47 11.40 15.26 -7.51
N ALA A 48 10.37 15.13 -6.67
CA ALA A 48 10.58 14.83 -5.27
C ALA A 48 11.48 13.59 -5.23
N PRO A 49 12.51 13.55 -4.37
CA PRO A 49 13.40 12.39 -4.30
C PRO A 49 12.52 11.15 -4.16
N GLU A 50 12.67 10.20 -5.09
CA GLU A 50 11.87 8.97 -5.06
C GLU A 50 12.04 8.34 -3.67
N SER A 51 10.92 8.00 -3.03
CA SER A 51 10.98 7.36 -1.72
C SER A 51 11.74 6.04 -1.85
N ALA A 52 12.49 5.66 -0.82
CA ALA A 52 13.23 4.39 -0.83
C ALA A 52 12.31 3.21 -1.18
N LEU A 53 11.06 3.25 -0.72
CA LEU A 53 10.05 2.23 -0.98
C LEU A 53 9.63 2.15 -2.46
N VAL A 54 9.65 3.27 -3.20
CA VAL A 54 9.43 3.30 -4.66
C VAL A 54 10.59 2.65 -5.42
N VAL A 55 11.83 2.86 -4.96
CA VAL A 55 13.02 2.20 -5.54
C VAL A 55 12.96 0.70 -5.28
N GLU A 56 12.72 0.29 -4.03
CA GLU A 56 12.57 -1.11 -3.65
C GLU A 56 11.43 -1.80 -4.41
N ALA A 57 10.32 -1.10 -4.68
CA ALA A 57 9.23 -1.63 -5.48
C ALA A 57 9.67 -2.08 -6.87
N ARG A 58 10.56 -1.32 -7.53
CA ARG A 58 11.09 -1.70 -8.85
C ARG A 58 12.02 -2.91 -8.76
N GLU A 59 12.85 -2.97 -7.73
CA GLU A 59 13.76 -4.11 -7.50
C GLU A 59 12.99 -5.40 -7.22
N VAL A 60 11.96 -5.33 -6.37
CA VAL A 60 11.08 -6.45 -6.05
C VAL A 60 10.27 -6.89 -7.28
N ALA A 61 9.82 -5.95 -8.12
CA ALA A 61 9.17 -6.28 -9.40
C ALA A 61 10.13 -7.03 -10.34
N ALA A 62 11.36 -6.55 -10.47
CA ALA A 62 12.39 -7.18 -11.30
C ALA A 62 12.75 -8.59 -10.81
N LEU A 63 12.92 -8.77 -9.49
CA LEU A 63 13.18 -10.08 -8.89
C LEU A 63 12.03 -11.05 -9.17
N ARG A 64 10.78 -10.61 -9.00
CA ARG A 64 9.61 -11.46 -9.28
C ARG A 64 9.49 -11.80 -10.76
N ALA A 65 9.84 -10.88 -11.66
CA ALA A 65 9.89 -11.15 -13.09
C ALA A 65 10.95 -12.22 -13.43
N LYS A 66 12.16 -12.12 -12.84
CA LYS A 66 13.22 -13.15 -12.98
C LYS A 66 12.76 -14.51 -12.48
N ILE A 67 12.11 -14.56 -11.31
CA ILE A 67 11.54 -15.79 -10.73
C ILE A 67 10.49 -16.40 -11.64
N LYS A 68 9.57 -15.58 -12.18
CA LYS A 68 8.53 -16.02 -13.11
C LYS A 68 9.12 -16.58 -14.41
N ALA A 69 10.21 -15.98 -14.90
CA ALA A 69 10.92 -16.47 -16.08
C ALA A 69 11.73 -17.76 -15.80
N ASN A 70 12.14 -17.99 -14.54
CA ASN A 70 13.00 -19.11 -14.15
C ASN A 70 12.47 -19.84 -12.90
N PRO A 71 11.31 -20.52 -12.99
CA PRO A 71 10.66 -21.12 -11.81
C PRO A 71 11.46 -22.27 -11.17
N GLY A 72 12.48 -22.81 -11.85
CA GLY A 72 13.39 -23.82 -11.27
C GLY A 72 14.56 -23.22 -10.48
N GLN A 73 14.71 -21.90 -10.46
CA GLN A 73 15.85 -21.20 -9.84
C GLN A 73 15.41 -20.22 -8.74
N VAL A 74 14.21 -20.39 -8.17
CA VAL A 74 13.66 -19.46 -7.17
C VAL A 74 14.62 -19.26 -6.00
N ASP A 75 15.10 -20.35 -5.39
CA ASP A 75 16.00 -20.28 -4.24
C ASP A 75 17.32 -19.58 -4.57
N ALA A 76 17.86 -19.80 -5.77
CA ALA A 76 19.10 -19.16 -6.22
C ALA A 76 18.91 -17.66 -6.46
N LEU A 77 17.79 -17.26 -7.08
CA LEU A 77 17.45 -15.86 -7.32
C LEU A 77 17.16 -15.08 -6.03
N LEU A 78 16.50 -15.74 -5.08
CA LEU A 78 16.28 -15.19 -3.73
C LEU A 78 17.60 -15.05 -2.96
N ALA A 79 18.48 -16.05 -3.03
CA ALA A 79 19.81 -15.99 -2.41
C ALA A 79 20.71 -14.91 -3.03
N GLU A 80 20.66 -14.71 -4.36
CA GLU A 80 21.36 -13.59 -5.04
C GLU A 80 20.88 -12.23 -4.53
N ALA A 81 19.60 -12.11 -4.20
CA ALA A 81 19.01 -10.92 -3.61
C ALA A 81 19.15 -10.84 -2.08
N GLU A 82 19.90 -11.76 -1.46
CA GLU A 82 20.07 -11.88 0.01
C GLU A 82 18.74 -11.88 0.77
N MET A 83 17.71 -12.50 0.18
CA MET A 83 16.33 -12.41 0.65
C MET A 83 15.70 -13.80 0.78
N THR A 84 14.86 -13.99 1.79
CA THR A 84 14.01 -15.20 1.89
C THR A 84 12.69 -15.01 1.16
N GLN A 85 11.97 -16.11 0.90
CA GLN A 85 10.63 -16.02 0.32
C GLN A 85 9.67 -15.21 1.21
N GLU A 86 9.74 -15.41 2.53
CA GLU A 86 8.91 -14.69 3.51
C GLU A 86 9.18 -13.19 3.49
N GLN A 87 10.46 -12.79 3.36
CA GLN A 87 10.85 -11.39 3.21
C GLN A 87 10.37 -10.79 1.89
N LEU A 88 10.42 -11.55 0.79
CA LEU A 88 9.89 -11.12 -0.49
C LEU A 88 8.38 -10.85 -0.40
N GLU A 89 7.63 -11.76 0.23
CA GLU A 89 6.19 -11.61 0.44
C GLU A 89 5.86 -10.42 1.36
N ALA A 90 6.63 -10.23 2.44
CA ALA A 90 6.50 -9.08 3.33
C ALA A 90 6.75 -7.75 2.60
N LYS A 91 7.82 -7.67 1.80
CA LYS A 91 8.12 -6.48 0.98
C LYS A 91 7.01 -6.19 -0.01
N ILE A 92 6.47 -7.20 -0.68
CA ILE A 92 5.32 -7.02 -1.59
C ILE A 92 4.13 -6.46 -0.82
N PHE A 93 3.85 -6.95 0.39
CA PHE A 93 2.78 -6.41 1.22
C PHE A 93 2.99 -4.93 1.54
N GLU A 94 4.18 -4.55 2.02
CA GLU A 94 4.53 -3.15 2.31
C GLU A 94 4.40 -2.26 1.07
N ILE A 95 4.92 -2.71 -0.08
CA ILE A 95 4.79 -2.05 -1.38
C ILE A 95 3.33 -1.84 -1.75
N THR A 96 2.46 -2.84 -1.54
CA THR A 96 1.03 -2.71 -1.90
C THR A 96 0.25 -1.80 -0.96
N ALA A 97 0.73 -1.59 0.27
CA ALA A 97 0.13 -0.69 1.25
C ALA A 97 0.47 0.78 0.96
N ASP A 98 1.59 1.07 0.30
CA ASP A 98 1.96 2.42 -0.14
C ASP A 98 1.49 2.71 -1.59
N PRO A 99 0.67 3.75 -1.82
CA PRO A 99 0.13 4.02 -3.16
C PRO A 99 1.19 4.31 -4.24
N ALA A 100 2.27 5.00 -3.89
CA ALA A 100 3.30 5.41 -4.84
C ALA A 100 4.19 4.22 -5.22
N ALA A 101 4.63 3.45 -4.23
CA ALA A 101 5.39 2.23 -4.45
C ALA A 101 4.57 1.16 -5.17
N ARG A 102 3.28 1.01 -4.85
CA ARG A 102 2.38 0.12 -5.60
C ARG A 102 2.31 0.50 -7.07
N ALA A 103 2.20 1.80 -7.38
CA ALA A 103 2.18 2.28 -8.75
C ALA A 103 3.49 1.94 -9.48
N ALA A 104 4.63 2.17 -8.84
CA ALA A 104 5.95 1.85 -9.38
C ALA A 104 6.14 0.33 -9.59
N TYR A 105 5.68 -0.50 -8.64
CA TYR A 105 5.71 -1.96 -8.72
C TYR A 105 4.91 -2.48 -9.92
N VAL A 106 3.69 -1.99 -10.10
CA VAL A 106 2.81 -2.39 -11.20
C VAL A 106 3.40 -1.93 -12.53
N ASP A 107 3.94 -0.72 -12.61
CA ASP A 107 4.56 -0.21 -13.82
C ASP A 107 5.79 -1.01 -14.24
N ALA A 108 6.67 -1.34 -13.28
CA ALA A 108 7.84 -2.17 -13.50
C ALA A 108 7.54 -3.66 -13.79
N SER A 109 6.31 -4.11 -13.55
CA SER A 109 5.87 -5.50 -13.77
C SER A 109 5.18 -5.74 -15.12
N LYS A 110 5.04 -4.70 -15.95
CA LYS A 110 4.45 -4.79 -17.30
C LYS A 110 5.44 -5.40 -18.29
#